data_AF-A0A2S1QXC3-F1
#
_entry.id   AF-A0A2S1QXC3-F1
#
_cell.length_a   1.000
_cell.length_b   1.000
_cell.length_c   1.000
_cell.angle_alpha   90.00
_cell.angle_beta   90.00
_cell.angle_gamma   90.00
#
_symmetry.space_group_name_H-M   'P 1'
#
loop_
_entity.id
_entity.type
_entity.pdbx_description
1 polymer ?
#
loop_
_entity_poly.entity_id
_entity_poly.type
_entity_poly.pdbx_seq_one_letter_code
_entity_poly.pdbx_strand_id
1 'polypeptide(L)'
;MIYIDKKTVPHCYVEEKKFEWGEPYTVDTPIFNVCIDPQLSDIEFTIEILGRNNFRQNLEKLYNILINRDENYRLNNLTEPVLNREFLIEKIAGFIADNKNNIAPWDNEYDVGSDEEFYLEWISKDLNRILLFEKKVY
;
A
#
# COMPACT_ATOMS: atom_id res chain seq x y z
N MET A 1 11.56 -19.02 16.20
CA MET A 1 10.85 -19.74 15.10
C MET A 1 10.84 -18.85 13.86
N ILE A 2 10.70 -19.45 12.68
CA ILE A 2 10.46 -18.71 11.43
C ILE A 2 9.16 -19.24 10.84
N TYR A 3 8.22 -18.35 10.52
CA TYR A 3 6.96 -18.73 9.89
C TYR A 3 6.37 -17.59 9.05
N ILE A 4 5.32 -17.89 8.27
CA ILE A 4 4.55 -16.88 7.54
C ILE A 4 3.25 -16.63 8.31
N ASP A 5 3.05 -15.41 8.79
CA ASP A 5 1.76 -14.97 9.30
C ASP A 5 0.84 -14.63 8.12
N LYS A 6 -0.29 -15.33 8.06
CA LYS A 6 -1.32 -15.17 7.03
C LYS A 6 -2.55 -14.43 7.54
N LYS A 7 -2.51 -13.89 8.76
CA LYS A 7 -3.60 -13.11 9.36
C LYS A 7 -3.57 -11.65 8.91
N THR A 8 -2.42 -11.15 8.49
CA THR A 8 -2.25 -9.80 7.96
C THR A 8 -2.33 -9.80 6.44
N VAL A 9 -2.70 -8.66 5.86
CA VAL A 9 -2.57 -8.40 4.43
C VAL A 9 -1.75 -7.11 4.25
N PRO A 10 -0.59 -7.15 3.58
CA PRO A 10 0.07 -8.36 3.06
C PRO A 10 0.46 -9.35 4.17
N HIS A 11 0.68 -10.62 3.79
CA HIS A 11 1.22 -11.61 4.71
C HIS A 11 2.60 -11.18 5.20
N CYS A 12 2.97 -11.55 6.43
CA CYS A 12 4.28 -11.25 6.99
C CYS A 12 5.14 -12.50 7.07
N TYR A 13 6.42 -12.35 6.74
CA TYR A 13 7.47 -13.26 7.18
C TYR A 13 7.89 -12.87 8.59
N VAL A 14 7.73 -13.77 9.56
CA VAL A 14 7.97 -13.51 10.98
C VAL A 14 9.19 -14.28 11.45
N GLU A 15 10.15 -13.56 12.02
CA GLU A 15 11.31 -14.11 12.71
C GLU A 15 11.22 -13.84 14.21
N GLU A 16 11.06 -14.88 15.03
CA GLU A 16 11.21 -14.72 16.48
C GLU A 16 12.70 -14.74 16.86
N LYS A 17 13.12 -13.69 17.56
CA LYS A 17 14.47 -13.46 18.05
C LYS A 17 14.45 -13.27 19.57
N LYS A 18 15.64 -13.15 20.15
CA LYS A 18 15.83 -12.83 21.56
C LYS A 18 16.91 -11.78 21.68
N PHE A 19 16.69 -10.80 22.55
CA PHE A 19 17.74 -9.87 22.95
C PHE A 19 18.85 -10.60 23.70
N GLU A 20 20.01 -9.96 23.83
CA GLU A 20 21.15 -10.51 24.57
C GLU A 20 20.79 -10.81 26.05
N TRP A 21 19.86 -10.05 26.63
CA TRP A 21 19.32 -10.28 27.98
C TRP A 21 18.19 -11.32 28.05
N GLY A 22 17.86 -11.98 26.93
CA GLY A 22 16.97 -13.14 26.87
C GLY A 22 15.50 -12.87 26.58
N GLU A 23 15.07 -11.60 26.56
CA GLU A 23 13.70 -11.21 26.23
C GLU A 23 13.38 -11.51 24.75
N PRO A 24 12.27 -12.23 24.45
CA PRO A 24 11.89 -12.53 23.08
C PRO A 24 11.28 -11.31 22.38
N TYR A 25 11.52 -11.21 21.07
CA TYR A 25 10.88 -10.23 20.20
C TYR A 25 10.65 -10.84 18.81
N THR A 26 9.73 -10.27 18.05
CA THR A 26 9.49 -10.66 16.65
C THR A 26 9.99 -9.57 15.71
N VAL A 27 10.45 -9.98 14.54
CA VAL A 27 10.67 -9.10 13.39
C VAL A 27 9.69 -9.52 12.32
N ASP A 28 8.78 -8.63 11.98
CA ASP A 28 7.74 -8.86 10.99
C ASP A 28 8.14 -8.14 9.69
N THR A 29 8.24 -8.89 8.59
CA THR A 29 8.59 -8.35 7.28
C THR A 29 7.43 -8.57 6.30
N PRO A 30 6.72 -7.52 5.86
CA PRO A 30 5.64 -7.63 4.89
C PRO A 30 6.10 -8.23 3.55
N ILE A 31 5.30 -9.16 3.00
CA ILE A 31 5.53 -9.80 1.70
C ILE A 31 4.59 -9.19 0.67
N PHE A 32 5.04 -8.15 -0.02
CA PHE A 32 4.21 -7.42 -0.98
C PHE A 32 3.93 -8.21 -2.26
N ASN A 33 2.67 -8.20 -2.68
CA ASN A 33 2.23 -8.64 -4.00
C ASN A 33 2.45 -7.51 -5.02
N VAL A 34 3.58 -7.57 -5.70
CA VAL A 34 3.97 -6.62 -6.77
C VAL A 34 3.84 -7.21 -8.18
N CYS A 35 3.24 -8.41 -8.30
CA CYS A 35 3.02 -9.07 -9.59
C CYS A 35 1.83 -8.44 -10.32
N ILE A 36 2.05 -7.26 -10.88
CA ILE A 36 1.05 -6.43 -11.55
C ILE A 36 1.45 -6.23 -13.00
N ASP A 37 0.47 -6.11 -13.88
CA ASP A 37 0.70 -5.91 -15.30
C ASP A 37 1.51 -4.62 -15.54
N PRO A 38 2.72 -4.72 -16.11
CA PRO A 38 3.56 -3.56 -16.34
C PRO A 38 3.00 -2.60 -17.39
N GLN A 39 2.01 -3.02 -18.21
CA GLN A 39 1.42 -2.20 -19.26
C GLN A 39 0.32 -1.24 -18.77
N LEU A 40 -0.11 -1.37 -17.51
CA LEU A 40 -1.06 -0.44 -16.91
C LEU A 40 -0.53 0.99 -16.92
N SER A 41 -1.42 1.98 -16.94
CA SER A 41 -1.05 3.37 -16.65
C SER A 41 -0.54 3.51 -15.22
N ASP A 42 0.17 4.60 -14.91
CA ASP A 42 0.70 4.81 -13.56
C ASP A 42 -0.39 4.86 -12.47
N ILE A 43 -1.57 5.39 -12.81
CA ILE A 43 -2.70 5.42 -11.86
C ILE A 43 -3.31 4.04 -11.64
N GLU A 44 -3.49 3.26 -12.71
CA GLU A 44 -3.99 1.89 -12.61
C GLU A 44 -3.02 0.98 -11.88
N PHE A 45 -1.73 1.13 -12.16
CA PHE A 45 -0.66 0.40 -11.48
C PHE A 45 -0.62 0.75 -9.99
N THR A 46 -0.72 2.04 -9.66
CA THR A 46 -0.79 2.50 -8.27
C THR A 46 -1.99 1.88 -7.55
N ILE A 47 -3.20 1.91 -8.15
CA ILE A 47 -4.40 1.31 -7.56
C ILE A 47 -4.22 -0.18 -7.29
N GLU A 48 -3.61 -0.92 -8.22
CA GLU A 48 -3.32 -2.35 -8.06
C GLU A 48 -2.33 -2.63 -6.92
N ILE A 49 -1.23 -1.85 -6.83
CA ILE A 49 -0.26 -1.97 -5.74
C ILE A 49 -0.96 -1.73 -4.41
N LEU A 50 -1.73 -0.65 -4.31
CA LEU A 50 -2.37 -0.27 -3.07
C LEU A 50 -3.42 -1.30 -2.64
N GLY A 51 -4.26 -1.74 -3.58
CA GLY A 51 -5.35 -2.68 -3.32
C GLY A 51 -4.92 -4.09 -2.95
N ARG A 52 -3.95 -4.65 -3.69
CA ARG A 52 -3.47 -6.02 -3.42
C ARG A 52 -2.71 -6.15 -2.11
N ASN A 53 -2.24 -5.05 -1.57
CA ASN A 53 -1.41 -4.99 -0.37
C ASN A 53 -2.07 -4.22 0.77
N ASN A 54 -3.38 -3.96 0.70
CA ASN A 54 -4.15 -3.32 1.76
C ASN A 54 -3.55 -1.99 2.25
N PHE A 55 -2.99 -1.18 1.35
CA PHE A 55 -2.63 0.22 1.62
C PHE A 55 -3.89 1.08 1.63
N ARG A 56 -4.72 0.85 2.65
CA ARG A 56 -6.08 1.34 2.74
C ARG A 56 -6.14 2.86 2.85
N GLN A 57 -5.26 3.48 3.63
CA GLN A 57 -5.29 4.93 3.82
C GLN A 57 -4.99 5.64 2.50
N ASN A 58 -3.99 5.15 1.76
CA ASN A 58 -3.65 5.69 0.44
C ASN A 58 -4.72 5.39 -0.62
N LEU A 59 -5.39 4.23 -0.57
CA LEU A 59 -6.57 3.97 -1.41
C LEU A 59 -7.71 4.94 -1.15
N GLU A 60 -8.05 5.19 0.12
CA GLU A 60 -9.12 6.11 0.50
C GLU A 60 -8.80 7.55 0.07
N LYS A 61 -7.53 8.00 0.22
CA LYS A 61 -7.07 9.29 -0.32
C LYS A 61 -7.26 9.35 -1.84
N LEU A 62 -6.81 8.33 -2.57
CA LEU A 62 -6.91 8.30 -4.04
C LEU A 62 -8.36 8.25 -4.52
N TYR A 63 -9.23 7.49 -3.85
CA TYR A 63 -10.67 7.44 -4.11
C TYR A 63 -11.30 8.84 -4.02
N ASN A 64 -11.01 9.57 -2.93
CA ASN A 64 -11.53 10.92 -2.73
C ASN A 64 -11.01 11.90 -3.79
N ILE A 65 -9.73 11.80 -4.17
CA ILE A 65 -9.13 12.62 -5.22
C ILE A 65 -9.84 12.38 -6.57
N LEU A 66 -10.09 11.12 -6.92
CA LEU A 66 -10.77 10.75 -8.15
C LEU A 66 -12.23 11.21 -8.18
N ILE A 67 -12.98 11.04 -7.08
CA ILE A 67 -14.36 11.51 -6.98
C ILE A 67 -14.46 13.02 -7.18
N ASN A 68 -13.57 13.78 -6.56
CA ASN A 68 -13.58 15.23 -6.63
C ASN A 68 -12.97 15.79 -7.92
N ARG A 69 -12.37 14.93 -8.76
CA ARG A 69 -11.64 15.32 -9.98
C ARG A 69 -10.47 16.26 -9.68
N ASP A 70 -9.81 16.01 -8.55
CA ASP A 70 -8.69 16.81 -8.07
C ASP A 70 -7.34 16.23 -8.51
N GLU A 71 -7.30 15.28 -9.43
CA GLU A 71 -6.11 14.46 -9.70
C GLU A 71 -4.91 15.32 -10.14
N ASN A 72 -5.14 16.28 -11.03
CA ASN A 72 -4.11 17.21 -11.51
C ASN A 72 -3.59 18.13 -10.39
N TYR A 73 -4.43 18.46 -9.42
CA TYR A 73 -4.06 19.35 -8.32
C TYR A 73 -3.37 18.59 -7.19
N ARG A 74 -3.86 17.40 -6.83
CA ARG A 74 -3.47 16.66 -5.62
C ARG A 74 -2.51 15.51 -5.88
N LEU A 75 -2.44 14.90 -7.06
CA LEU A 75 -1.50 13.79 -7.29
C LEU A 75 -0.14 14.30 -7.75
N ASN A 76 0.91 13.77 -7.14
CA ASN A 76 2.28 13.95 -7.60
C ASN A 76 2.53 13.13 -8.87
N ASN A 77 3.35 13.67 -9.77
CA ASN A 77 3.87 12.97 -10.95
C ASN A 77 2.81 12.46 -11.95
N LEU A 78 1.55 12.87 -11.82
CA LEU A 78 0.53 12.59 -12.82
C LEU A 78 0.84 13.42 -14.08
N THR A 79 1.27 12.74 -15.14
CA THR A 79 1.58 13.36 -16.43
C THR A 79 0.53 13.07 -17.50
N GLU A 80 -0.28 12.04 -17.29
CA GLU A 80 -1.28 11.54 -18.23
C GLU A 80 -2.70 11.88 -17.75
N PRO A 81 -3.64 12.10 -18.68
CA PRO A 81 -5.04 12.29 -18.32
C PRO A 81 -5.63 11.01 -17.73
N VAL A 82 -6.39 11.13 -16.66
CA VAL A 82 -7.10 10.00 -16.06
C VAL A 82 -8.27 9.59 -16.96
N LEU A 83 -8.10 8.46 -17.64
CA LEU A 83 -9.13 7.80 -18.43
C LEU A 83 -9.95 6.84 -17.55
N ASN A 84 -11.19 6.54 -17.96
CA ASN A 84 -12.05 5.54 -17.31
C ASN A 84 -12.22 5.70 -15.78
N ARG A 85 -12.33 6.94 -15.30
CA ARG A 85 -12.44 7.27 -13.88
C ARG A 85 -13.48 6.43 -13.11
N GLU A 86 -14.67 6.23 -13.68
CA GLU A 86 -15.73 5.44 -13.05
C GLU A 86 -15.26 4.01 -12.75
N PHE A 87 -14.54 3.40 -13.70
CA PHE A 87 -13.92 2.09 -13.52
C PHE A 87 -12.83 2.10 -12.45
N LEU A 88 -11.98 3.13 -12.39
CA LEU A 88 -10.95 3.26 -11.34
C LEU A 88 -11.58 3.39 -9.94
N ILE A 89 -12.64 4.19 -9.82
CA ILE A 89 -13.39 4.39 -8.58
C ILE A 89 -14.03 3.08 -8.13
N GLU A 90 -14.70 2.36 -9.03
CA GLU A 90 -15.31 1.05 -8.75
C GLU A 90 -14.25 0.04 -8.29
N LYS A 91 -13.10 0.02 -8.96
CA LYS A 91 -11.98 -0.85 -8.62
C LYS A 91 -11.42 -0.59 -7.22
N ILE A 92 -11.22 0.69 -6.87
CA ILE A 92 -10.79 1.07 -5.51
C ILE A 92 -11.84 0.65 -4.48
N ALA A 93 -13.12 0.90 -4.74
CA ALA A 93 -14.20 0.49 -3.84
C ALA A 93 -14.24 -1.03 -3.63
N GLY A 94 -13.98 -1.81 -4.68
CA GLY A 94 -13.82 -3.27 -4.62
C GLY A 94 -12.69 -3.67 -3.68
N PHE A 95 -11.49 -3.10 -3.85
CA PHE A 95 -10.36 -3.38 -2.96
C PHE A 95 -10.61 -3.00 -1.49
N ILE A 96 -11.28 -1.87 -1.25
CA ILE A 96 -11.66 -1.45 0.11
C ILE A 96 -12.64 -2.44 0.73
N ALA A 97 -13.61 -2.93 -0.05
CA ALA A 97 -14.58 -3.92 0.41
C ALA A 97 -13.91 -5.28 0.72
N ASP A 98 -13.05 -5.76 -0.19
CA ASP A 98 -12.33 -7.03 -0.05
C ASP A 98 -11.39 -7.03 1.16
N ASN A 99 -10.79 -5.88 1.47
CA ASN A 99 -9.87 -5.73 2.59
C ASN A 99 -10.52 -5.24 3.89
N LYS A 100 -11.85 -5.06 3.95
CA LYS A 100 -12.53 -4.42 5.09
C LYS A 100 -12.18 -5.01 6.47
N ASN A 101 -11.97 -6.32 6.53
CA ASN A 101 -11.67 -7.06 7.77
C ASN A 101 -10.21 -7.51 7.87
N ASN A 102 -9.37 -7.14 6.89
CA ASN A 102 -7.96 -7.49 6.88
C ASN A 102 -7.18 -6.47 7.71
N ILE A 103 -6.21 -6.95 8.48
CA ILE A 103 -5.34 -6.10 9.29
C ILE A 103 -4.04 -5.89 8.50
N ALA A 104 -3.60 -4.65 8.36
CA ALA A 104 -2.29 -4.38 7.78
C ALA A 104 -1.18 -4.56 8.83
N PRO A 105 0.04 -4.97 8.44
CA PRO A 105 1.15 -5.14 9.37
C PRO A 105 1.46 -3.87 10.18
N TRP A 106 1.31 -2.70 9.57
CA TRP A 106 1.56 -1.38 10.17
C TRP A 106 0.39 -0.82 10.98
N ASP A 107 -0.76 -1.52 11.02
CA ASP A 107 -1.88 -1.15 11.90
C ASP A 107 -1.74 -1.76 13.31
N ASN A 108 -0.72 -2.57 13.54
CA ASN A 108 -0.50 -3.26 14.82
C ASN A 108 0.16 -2.31 15.85
N GLU A 109 -0.37 -2.30 17.09
CA GLU A 109 0.00 -1.37 18.17
C GLU A 109 1.49 -1.36 18.59
N TYR A 110 2.30 -2.29 18.07
CA TYR A 110 3.70 -2.47 18.44
C TYR A 110 4.71 -1.98 17.39
N ASP A 111 4.27 -1.56 16.19
CA ASP A 111 5.18 -1.10 15.13
C ASP A 111 5.27 0.43 15.11
N VAL A 112 6.22 0.99 15.88
CA VAL A 112 6.31 2.44 16.16
C VAL A 112 7.01 3.21 15.02
N GLY A 113 7.27 2.61 13.86
CA GLY A 113 8.21 3.22 12.88
C GLY A 113 7.91 3.09 11.40
N SER A 114 6.89 2.35 10.96
CA SER A 114 6.68 2.10 9.52
C SER A 114 5.21 2.25 9.15
N ASP A 115 4.85 3.41 8.60
CA ASP A 115 3.53 3.69 8.02
C ASP A 115 3.44 3.22 6.56
N GLU A 116 2.27 3.38 5.94
CA GLU A 116 2.07 3.04 4.52
C GLU A 116 3.11 3.72 3.63
N GLU A 117 3.39 5.00 3.88
CA GLU A 117 4.31 5.83 3.14
C GLU A 117 5.74 5.27 3.14
N PHE A 118 6.23 4.78 4.28
CA PHE A 118 7.55 4.14 4.37
C PHE A 118 7.69 2.96 3.40
N TYR A 119 6.70 2.05 3.40
CA TYR A 119 6.72 0.87 2.54
C TYR A 119 6.51 1.21 1.07
N LEU A 120 5.65 2.19 0.78
CA LEU A 120 5.39 2.65 -0.59
C LEU A 120 6.61 3.29 -1.24
N GLU A 121 7.41 4.05 -0.48
CA GLU A 121 8.69 4.57 -0.96
C GLU A 121 9.68 3.44 -1.30
N TRP A 122 9.72 2.38 -0.49
CA TRP A 122 10.56 1.20 -0.75
C TRP A 122 10.10 0.46 -2.01
N ILE A 123 8.80 0.21 -2.17
CA ILE A 123 8.24 -0.47 -3.34
C ILE A 123 8.51 0.33 -4.61
N SER A 124 8.30 1.65 -4.60
CA SER A 124 8.55 2.51 -5.78
C SER A 124 10.02 2.47 -6.22
N LYS A 125 10.95 2.49 -5.26
CA LYS A 125 12.39 2.37 -5.51
C LYS A 125 12.77 1.00 -6.08
N ASP A 126 12.26 -0.09 -5.49
CA ASP A 126 12.57 -1.46 -5.92
C ASP A 126 12.04 -1.77 -7.32
N LEU A 127 10.81 -1.34 -7.60
CA LEU A 127 10.18 -1.51 -8.92
C LEU A 127 10.68 -0.54 -9.98
N ASN A 128 11.43 0.50 -9.58
CA ASN A 128 11.81 1.63 -10.43
C ASN A 128 10.60 2.19 -11.20
N ARG A 129 9.47 2.35 -10.51
CA ARG A 129 8.19 2.75 -11.09
C ARG A 129 7.51 3.83 -10.26
N ILE A 130 6.90 4.79 -10.96
CA ILE A 130 6.16 5.89 -10.35
C ILE A 130 4.90 5.34 -9.67
N LEU A 131 4.72 5.70 -8.41
CA LEU A 131 3.47 5.53 -7.68
C LEU A 131 2.86 6.92 -7.44
N LEU A 132 1.56 7.07 -7.68
CA LEU A 132 0.86 8.35 -7.61
C LEU A 132 0.28 8.57 -6.22
N PHE A 133 0.90 9.47 -5.45
CA PHE A 133 0.46 9.81 -4.10
C PHE A 133 -0.09 11.23 -4.02
N GLU A 134 -0.88 11.48 -2.98
CA GLU A 134 -1.28 12.82 -2.62
C GLU A 134 -0.06 13.70 -2.32
N LYS A 135 -0.08 14.94 -2.82
CA LYS A 135 0.91 15.98 -2.57
C LYS A 135 0.98 16.29 -1.08
N LYS A 136 2.19 16.16 -0.51
CA LYS A 136 2.51 16.74 0.80
C LYS A 136 2.47 18.26 0.68
N VAL A 137 1.55 18.90 1.39
CA VAL A 137 1.54 20.37 1.54
C VAL A 137 2.58 20.71 2.59
N TYR A 138 3.68 21.35 2.17
CA TYR A 138 4.76 21.83 3.05
C TYR A 138 4.59 23.31 3.35
#